data_AF-A0A5N7SNE6-F1
#
_entry.id   AF-A0A5N7SNE6-F1
#
_cell.length_a   1.000
_cell.length_b   1.000
_cell.length_c   1.000
_cell.angle_alpha   90.00
_cell.angle_beta   90.00
_cell.angle_gamma   90.00
#
_symmetry.space_group_name_H-M   'P 1'
#
loop_
_entity.id
_entity.type
_entity.pdbx_description
1 polymer ?
#
loop_
_entity_poly.entity_id
_entity_poly.type
_entity_poly.pdbx_seq_one_letter_code
_entity_poly.pdbx_strand_id
1 'polypeptide(L)'
;MDAIETRARELLDNELRKLGLHEDAHHVGCGADLDRNDQAAINAIAAALTPPDEPDQALLVSMAMLIYHGFGMLTPEQKHSQLREMRKLWDEVMGRGYYSPDNRERYVAMLTARPEVP
;
A
#
# COMPACT_ATOMS: atom_id res chain seq x y z
N MET A 1 7.26 -1.02 -16.47
CA MET A 1 5.92 -1.37 -16.00
C MET A 1 5.93 -1.19 -14.50
N ASP A 2 4.92 -0.53 -13.92
CA ASP A 2 4.81 -0.38 -12.47
C ASP A 2 4.58 -1.75 -11.79
N ALA A 3 4.97 -1.89 -10.52
CA ALA A 3 4.78 -3.11 -9.76
C ALA A 3 3.29 -3.48 -9.61
N ILE A 4 2.41 -2.48 -9.49
CA ILE A 4 0.96 -2.69 -9.41
C ILE A 4 0.41 -3.20 -10.73
N GLU A 5 0.82 -2.63 -11.87
CA GLU A 5 0.39 -3.12 -13.19
C GLU A 5 0.89 -4.55 -13.44
N THR A 6 2.13 -4.86 -13.08
CA THR A 6 2.69 -6.20 -13.18
C THR A 6 1.84 -7.20 -12.37
N ARG A 7 1.51 -6.84 -11.13
CA ARG A 7 0.65 -7.66 -10.28
C ARG A 7 -0.77 -7.80 -10.82
N ALA A 8 -1.33 -6.74 -11.41
CA ALA A 8 -2.65 -6.76 -12.02
C ALA A 8 -2.70 -7.73 -13.21
N ARG A 9 -1.66 -7.74 -14.06
CA ARG A 9 -1.52 -8.69 -15.17
C ARG A 9 -1.43 -10.13 -14.68
N GLU A 10 -0.64 -10.40 -13.65
CA GLU A 10 -0.55 -11.74 -13.05
C GLU A 10 -1.91 -12.23 -12.53
N LEU A 11 -2.66 -11.37 -11.84
CA LEU A 11 -3.97 -11.74 -11.32
C LEU A 11 -4.94 -12.04 -12.47
N LEU A 12 -4.95 -11.21 -13.52
CA LEU A 12 -5.82 -11.41 -14.67
C LEU A 12 -5.45 -12.68 -15.46
N ASP A 13 -4.16 -12.92 -15.75
CA ASP A 13 -3.68 -14.16 -16.39
C ASP A 13 -4.15 -15.40 -15.62
N ASN A 14 -4.00 -15.40 -14.30
CA ASN A 14 -4.42 -16.51 -13.45
C ASN A 14 -5.93 -16.77 -13.51
N GLU A 15 -6.77 -15.73 -13.51
CA GLU A 15 -8.21 -15.89 -13.61
C GLU A 15 -8.64 -16.37 -15.01
N LEU A 16 -8.04 -15.85 -16.09
CA LEU A 16 -8.32 -16.30 -17.45
C LEU A 16 -7.97 -17.77 -17.65
N ARG A 17 -6.85 -18.25 -17.09
CA ARG A 17 -6.49 -19.68 -17.10
C ARG A 17 -7.52 -20.55 -16.38
N LYS A 18 -8.05 -20.10 -15.25
CA LYS A 18 -9.10 -20.84 -14.50
C LYS A 18 -10.39 -20.96 -15.30
N LEU A 19 -10.70 -19.95 -16.13
CA LEU A 19 -11.85 -19.93 -17.01
C LEU A 19 -11.66 -20.73 -18.31
N GLY A 20 -10.46 -21.28 -18.56
CA GLY A 20 -10.12 -21.98 -19.80
C GLY A 20 -9.82 -21.07 -20.98
N LEU A 21 -9.69 -19.76 -20.75
CA LEU A 21 -9.39 -18.74 -21.76
C LEU A 21 -7.86 -18.61 -21.93
N HIS A 22 -7.24 -19.68 -22.43
CA HIS A 22 -5.77 -19.78 -22.48
C HIS A 22 -5.11 -18.82 -23.48
N GLU A 23 -5.80 -18.45 -24.57
CA GLU A 23 -5.30 -17.47 -25.54
C GLU A 23 -5.27 -16.06 -24.93
N ASP A 24 -6.36 -15.64 -24.29
CA ASP A 24 -6.45 -14.34 -23.60
C ASP A 24 -5.43 -14.26 -22.45
N ALA A 25 -5.28 -15.34 -21.69
CA ALA A 25 -4.27 -15.43 -20.63
C ALA A 25 -2.85 -15.21 -21.18
N HIS A 26 -2.52 -15.86 -22.30
CA HIS A 26 -1.24 -15.68 -22.96
C HIS A 26 -1.04 -14.23 -23.44
N HIS A 27 -2.06 -13.58 -24.01
CA HIS A 27 -1.98 -12.18 -24.44
C HIS A 27 -1.69 -11.23 -23.27
N VAL A 28 -2.41 -11.38 -22.15
CA VAL A 28 -2.21 -10.56 -20.95
C VAL A 28 -0.82 -10.77 -20.32
N GLY A 29 -0.39 -12.04 -20.23
CA GLY A 29 0.85 -12.43 -19.56
C GLY A 29 2.13 -12.17 -20.35
N CYS A 30 2.09 -12.17 -21.68
CA CYS A 30 3.28 -11.97 -22.53
C CYS A 30 3.67 -10.51 -22.75
N GLY A 31 2.90 -9.55 -22.20
CA GLY A 31 3.19 -8.13 -22.38
C GLY A 31 2.98 -7.65 -23.83
N ALA A 32 2.16 -8.37 -24.61
CA ALA A 32 1.74 -7.94 -25.93
C ALA A 32 0.85 -6.69 -25.85
N ASP A 33 0.61 -6.05 -27.00
CA ASP A 33 -0.36 -4.96 -27.11
C ASP A 33 -1.73 -5.46 -26.63
N LEU A 34 -2.20 -4.86 -25.55
CA LEU A 34 -3.47 -5.20 -24.95
C LEU A 34 -4.61 -4.65 -25.79
N ASP A 35 -5.65 -5.45 -25.98
CA ASP A 35 -6.88 -4.90 -26.52
C ASP A 35 -7.55 -3.95 -25.50
N ARG A 36 -8.60 -3.26 -25.95
CA ARG A 36 -9.30 -2.28 -25.11
C ARG A 36 -9.91 -2.89 -23.84
N ASN A 37 -10.37 -4.14 -23.91
CA ASN A 37 -11.01 -4.83 -22.80
C ASN A 37 -9.98 -5.30 -21.78
N ASP A 38 -8.87 -5.88 -22.25
CA ASP A 38 -7.77 -6.31 -21.39
C ASP A 38 -7.14 -5.12 -20.66
N GLN A 39 -6.94 -4.00 -21.37
CA GLN A 39 -6.46 -2.78 -20.75
C GLN A 39 -7.44 -2.25 -19.69
N ALA A 40 -8.75 -2.30 -19.96
CA ALA A 40 -9.75 -1.87 -18.98
C ALA A 40 -9.77 -2.77 -17.74
N ALA A 41 -9.64 -4.09 -17.91
CA ALA A 41 -9.59 -5.05 -16.82
C ALA A 41 -8.33 -4.86 -15.95
N ILE A 42 -7.16 -4.70 -16.58
CA ILE A 42 -5.90 -4.42 -15.86
C ILE A 42 -6.00 -3.10 -15.10
N ASN A 43 -6.55 -2.05 -15.71
CA ASN A 43 -6.73 -0.76 -15.04
C ASN A 43 -7.67 -0.87 -13.82
N ALA A 44 -8.74 -1.67 -13.92
CA ALA A 44 -9.66 -1.89 -12.80
C ALA A 44 -8.99 -2.67 -11.66
N ILE A 45 -8.20 -3.70 -11.97
CA ILE A 45 -7.45 -4.47 -10.97
C ILE A 45 -6.38 -3.58 -10.34
N ALA A 46 -5.63 -2.82 -11.13
CA ALA A 46 -4.62 -1.89 -10.64
C ALA A 46 -5.24 -0.86 -9.69
N ALA A 47 -6.38 -0.27 -10.06
CA ALA A 47 -7.10 0.66 -9.18
C ALA A 47 -7.56 0.01 -7.87
N ALA A 48 -7.92 -1.28 -7.87
CA ALA A 48 -8.28 -2.01 -6.66
C ALA A 48 -7.07 -2.39 -5.78
N LEU A 49 -5.89 -2.56 -6.39
CA LEU A 49 -4.63 -2.84 -5.71
C LEU A 49 -3.95 -1.58 -5.16
N THR A 50 -4.20 -0.43 -5.77
CA THR A 50 -3.69 0.87 -5.32
C THR A 50 -4.51 1.33 -4.12
N PRO A 51 -3.89 1.52 -2.94
CA PRO A 51 -4.57 2.14 -1.82
C PRO A 51 -5.08 3.54 -2.20
N PRO A 52 -6.21 4.01 -1.64
CA PRO A 52 -6.71 5.36 -1.93
C PRO A 52 -5.67 6.43 -1.58
N ASP A 53 -5.69 7.60 -2.22
CA ASP A 53 -4.74 8.67 -1.88
C ASP A 53 -4.88 9.14 -0.42
N GLU A 54 -6.13 9.22 0.02
CA GLU A 54 -6.56 9.67 1.34
C GLU A 54 -7.03 8.47 2.20
N PRO A 55 -6.58 8.36 3.46
CA PRO A 55 -7.03 7.31 4.34
C PRO A 55 -8.46 7.58 4.83
N ASP A 56 -9.24 6.51 4.97
CA ASP A 56 -10.50 6.57 5.71
C ASP A 56 -10.25 6.92 7.18
N GLN A 57 -11.08 7.79 7.76
CA GLN A 57 -11.05 8.11 9.18
C GLN A 57 -11.22 6.87 10.06
N ALA A 58 -12.06 5.91 9.66
CA ALA A 58 -12.24 4.65 10.39
C ALA A 58 -10.95 3.82 10.44
N LEU A 59 -10.17 3.83 9.35
CA LEU A 59 -8.86 3.20 9.31
C LEU A 59 -7.89 3.88 10.28
N LEU A 60 -7.82 5.22 10.28
CA LEU A 60 -6.97 5.96 11.22
C LEU A 60 -7.34 5.68 12.68
N VAL A 61 -8.64 5.58 12.99
CA VAL A 61 -9.12 5.18 14.33
C VAL A 61 -8.69 3.76 14.68
N SER A 62 -8.83 2.81 13.74
CA SER A 62 -8.38 1.43 13.93
C SER A 62 -6.88 1.34 14.21
N MET A 63 -6.06 2.07 13.44
CA MET A 63 -4.61 2.17 13.66
C MET A 63 -4.28 2.77 15.04
N ALA A 64 -4.98 3.84 15.44
CA ALA A 64 -4.78 4.46 16.74
C ALA A 64 -5.15 3.50 17.90
N MET A 65 -6.24 2.73 17.77
CA MET A 65 -6.64 1.72 18.74
C MET A 65 -5.67 0.53 18.80
N LEU A 66 -5.08 0.15 17.66
CA LEU A 66 -4.06 -0.90 17.57
C LEU A 66 -2.80 -0.51 18.35
N ILE A 67 -2.34 0.74 18.22
CA ILE A 67 -1.15 1.24 18.90
C ILE A 67 -1.43 1.57 20.37
N TYR A 68 -2.60 2.13 20.66
CA TYR A 68 -2.99 2.53 21.99
C TYR A 68 -4.41 2.04 22.32
N HIS A 69 -4.48 0.91 23.02
CA HIS A 69 -5.77 0.30 23.41
C HIS A 69 -6.65 1.19 24.29
N GLY A 70 -6.07 2.18 24.98
CA GLY A 70 -6.81 3.19 25.75
C GLY A 70 -7.44 4.32 24.92
N PHE A 71 -7.36 4.27 23.58
CA PHE A 71 -7.79 5.35 22.69
C PHE A 71 -9.22 5.82 22.95
N GLY A 72 -10.14 4.89 23.27
CA GLY A 72 -11.53 5.20 23.57
C GLY A 72 -11.70 6.17 24.75
N MET A 73 -10.78 6.14 25.72
CA MET A 73 -10.82 6.92 26.96
C MET A 73 -10.16 8.29 26.85
N LEU A 74 -9.52 8.60 25.70
CA LEU A 74 -8.86 9.88 25.48
C LEU A 74 -9.86 11.04 25.35
N THR A 75 -9.42 12.24 25.71
CA THR A 75 -10.17 13.47 25.41
C THR A 75 -10.26 13.68 23.89
N PRO A 76 -11.21 14.49 23.39
CA PRO A 76 -11.30 14.80 21.97
C PRO A 76 -9.99 15.35 21.39
N GLU A 77 -9.31 16.25 22.10
CA GLU A 77 -8.05 16.87 21.65
C GLU A 77 -6.94 15.83 21.52
N GLN A 78 -6.86 14.92 22.48
CA GLN A 78 -5.92 13.80 22.47
C GLN A 78 -6.21 12.84 21.31
N LYS A 79 -7.50 12.52 21.06
CA LYS A 79 -7.91 11.70 19.92
C LYS A 79 -7.48 12.34 18.60
N HIS A 80 -7.75 13.63 18.40
CA HIS A 80 -7.31 14.35 17.21
C HIS A 80 -5.79 14.35 17.05
N SER A 81 -5.04 14.49 18.15
CA SER A 81 -3.59 14.39 18.09
C SER A 81 -3.12 13.02 17.63
N GLN A 82 -3.69 11.94 18.18
CA GLN A 82 -3.36 10.57 17.77
C GLN A 82 -3.70 10.31 16.31
N LEU A 83 -4.87 10.77 15.84
CA LEU A 83 -5.26 10.62 14.43
C LEU A 83 -4.31 11.35 13.48
N ARG A 84 -3.76 12.51 13.87
CA ARG A 84 -2.70 13.18 13.09
C ARG A 84 -1.42 12.36 13.01
N GLU A 85 -1.02 11.66 14.08
CA GLU A 85 0.12 10.75 14.03
C GLU A 85 -0.16 9.55 13.13
N MET A 86 -1.37 8.99 13.16
CA MET A 86 -1.74 7.88 12.26
C MET A 86 -1.73 8.33 10.80
N ARG A 87 -2.12 9.58 10.52
CA ARG A 87 -1.98 10.15 9.17
C ARG A 87 -0.52 10.21 8.72
N LYS A 88 0.41 10.60 9.58
CA LYS A 88 1.84 10.58 9.22
C LYS A 88 2.31 9.16 8.88
N LEU A 89 1.88 8.16 9.66
CA LEU A 89 2.19 6.75 9.36
C LEU A 89 1.61 6.31 8.02
N TRP A 90 0.39 6.72 7.69
CA TRP A 90 -0.20 6.50 6.37
C TRP A 90 0.67 7.11 5.27
N ASP A 91 1.11 8.36 5.45
CA ASP A 91 1.95 9.04 4.47
C ASP A 91 3.32 8.35 4.29
N GLU A 92 3.92 7.78 5.35
CA GLU A 92 5.11 6.92 5.22
C GLU A 92 4.85 5.70 4.33
N VAL A 93 3.75 4.98 4.56
CA VAL A 93 3.39 3.78 3.78
C VAL A 93 3.11 4.14 2.32
N MET A 94 2.50 5.30 2.08
CA MET A 94 2.23 5.82 0.73
C MET A 94 3.46 6.46 0.07
N GLY A 95 4.64 6.40 0.70
CA GLY A 95 5.89 6.94 0.15
C GLY A 95 5.97 8.47 0.11
N ARG A 96 5.11 9.16 0.86
CA ARG A 96 5.07 10.63 1.00
C ARG A 96 5.71 11.11 2.31
N GLY A 97 6.11 10.18 3.18
CA GLY A 97 6.75 10.46 4.45
C GLY A 97 8.26 10.70 4.33
N TYR A 98 8.96 10.51 5.44
CA TYR A 98 10.40 10.71 5.53
C TYR A 98 11.20 9.55 4.94
N TYR A 99 10.67 8.31 4.97
CA TYR A 99 11.38 7.16 4.41
C TYR A 99 11.37 7.17 2.88
N SER A 100 12.54 6.88 2.29
CA SER A 100 12.68 6.52 0.88
C SER A 100 13.74 5.44 0.72
N PRO A 101 13.74 4.68 -0.39
CA PRO A 101 14.80 3.71 -0.67
C PRO A 101 16.21 4.32 -0.57
N ASP A 102 16.38 5.59 -0.95
CA ASP A 102 17.66 6.30 -0.95
C ASP A 102 18.21 6.54 0.47
N ASN A 103 17.35 6.68 1.47
CA ASN A 103 17.77 6.93 2.86
C ASN A 103 17.65 5.70 3.77
N ARG A 104 17.34 4.53 3.20
CA ARG A 104 17.16 3.27 3.92
C ARG A 104 18.33 2.94 4.84
N GLU A 105 19.56 3.06 4.36
CA GLU A 105 20.76 2.71 5.13
C GLU A 105 20.90 3.58 6.38
N ARG A 106 20.51 4.86 6.32
CA ARG A 106 20.53 5.77 7.47
C ARG A 106 19.62 5.29 8.59
N TYR A 107 18.41 4.84 8.26
CA TYR A 107 17.48 4.29 9.25
C TYR A 107 17.92 2.93 9.78
N VAL A 108 18.45 2.05 8.93
CA VAL A 108 18.99 0.75 9.36
C VAL A 108 20.15 0.92 10.33
N ALA A 109 21.04 1.89 10.09
CA ALA A 109 22.16 2.19 10.98
C ALA A 109 21.71 2.58 12.40
N MET A 110 20.57 3.24 12.56
CA MET A 110 20.02 3.61 13.88
C MET A 110 19.74 2.39 14.77
N LEU A 111 19.47 1.22 14.21
CA LEU A 111 19.27 -0.02 14.98
C LEU A 111 20.58 -0.53 15.61
N THR A 112 21.72 -0.20 15.01
CA THR A 112 23.05 -0.63 15.46
C THR A 112 23.75 0.38 16.36
N ALA A 113 23.30 1.63 16.34
CA ALA A 113 23.77 2.67 17.24
C ALA A 113 23.28 2.35 18.66
N ARG A 114 24.08 1.61 19.43
CA ARG A 114 23.87 1.48 20.87
C ARG A 114 23.90 2.88 21.48
N PRO A 115 22.95 3.26 22.35
CA PRO A 115 23.15 4.43 23.18
C PRO A 115 24.39 4.14 24.05
N GLU A 116 25.46 4.89 23.84
CA GLU A 116 26.55 4.95 24.82
C GLU A 116 25.94 5.53 26.09
N VAL A 117 25.74 4.66 27.08
CA VAL A 117 25.29 5.07 28.42
C VAL A 117 26.50 5.72 29.10
N PRO A 118 26.44 7.00 29.54
CA PRO A 118 27.45 7.59 30.40
C PRO A 118 27.56 6.90 31.76
#